data_AF-A0AA88JFR9-F1
#
_entry.id   AF-A0AA88JFR9-F1
#
_cell.length_a   1.000
_cell.length_b   1.000
_cell.length_c   1.000
_cell.angle_alpha   90.00
_cell.angle_beta   90.00
_cell.angle_gamma   90.00
#
_symmetry.space_group_name_H-M   'P 1'
#
loop_
_entity.id
_entity.type
_entity.pdbx_description
1 polymer ?
#
loop_
_entity_poly.entity_id
_entity_poly.type
_entity_poly.pdbx_seq_one_letter_code
_entity_poly.pdbx_strand_id
1 'polypeptide(L)' 'MGVTIFMQEFASPVPPHRMFKALILDSHNLVHKLMPQAIQSIEFIQGDGGPGTIKQINFAK' A
#
# COMPACT_ATOMS: atom_id res chain seq x y z
N MET A 1 -18.58 -5.29 -22.46
CA MET A 1 -17.74 -5.28 -21.25
C MET A 1 -18.35 -4.30 -20.27
N GLY A 2 -18.56 -4.70 -19.01
CA GLY A 2 -19.13 -3.84 -17.97
C GLY A 2 -18.07 -3.43 -16.96
N VAL A 3 -18.20 -2.22 -16.41
CA VAL A 3 -17.33 -1.69 -15.35
C VAL A 3 -18.23 -1.30 -14.18
N THR A 4 -17.91 -1.78 -12.99
CA THR A 4 -18.59 -1.40 -11.74
C THR A 4 -17.64 -0.58 -10.88
N ILE A 5 -18.11 0.54 -10.35
CA ILE A 5 -17.31 1.50 -9.56
C ILE A 5 -17.85 1.54 -8.12
N PHE A 6 -16.96 1.42 -7.15
CA PHE A 6 -17.25 1.62 -5.73
C PHE A 6 -16.40 2.77 -5.19
N MET A 7 -17.01 3.67 -4.42
CA MET A 7 -16.34 4.84 -3.84
C MET A 7 -16.56 4.87 -2.33
N GLN A 8 -15.50 5.18 -1.58
CA GLN A 8 -15.51 5.19 -0.12
C GLN A 8 -14.56 6.28 0.40
N GLU A 9 -15.00 7.00 1.43
CA GLU A 9 -14.24 8.09 2.05
C GLU A 9 -14.15 7.89 3.57
N PHE A 10 -13.00 8.23 4.15
CA PHE A 10 -12.78 8.21 5.59
C PHE A 10 -12.02 9.46 6.03
N ALA A 11 -12.40 10.04 7.17
CA ALA A 11 -11.63 11.12 7.78
C ALA A 11 -10.45 10.55 8.58
N SER A 12 -9.29 11.23 8.52
CA SER A 12 -8.13 10.89 9.34
C SER A 12 -7.52 12.16 9.93
N PRO A 13 -7.05 12.12 11.19
CA PRO A 13 -6.31 13.23 11.79
C PRO A 13 -4.89 13.37 11.20
N VAL A 14 -4.41 12.40 10.42
CA VAL A 14 -3.06 12.42 9.85
C VAL A 14 -3.04 13.29 8.59
N PRO A 15 -2.08 14.23 8.46
CA PRO A 15 -1.95 15.06 7.27
C PRO A 15 -1.78 14.24 5.98
N PRO A 16 -2.37 14.66 4.84
CA PRO A 16 -2.38 13.88 3.60
C PRO A 16 -1.00 13.43 3.11
N HIS A 17 0.01 14.32 3.15
CA HIS A 17 1.36 14.00 2.68
C HIS A 17 2.03 12.88 3.48
N ARG A 18 1.78 12.82 4.80
CA ARG A 18 2.34 11.77 5.66
C ARG A 18 1.65 10.45 5.39
N MET A 19 0.32 10.48 5.24
CA MET A 19 -0.46 9.28 4.94
C MET A 19 -0.07 8.69 3.59
N PHE A 20 0.02 9.52 2.53
CA PHE A 20 0.42 9.06 1.21
C PHE A 20 1.83 8.46 1.21
N LYS A 21 2.79 9.13 1.88
CA LYS A 21 4.14 8.58 2.02
C LYS A 21 4.16 7.25 2.75
N ALA A 22 3.44 7.13 3.86
CA ALA A 22 3.41 5.93 4.69
C ALA A 22 2.71 4.73 4.03
N LEU A 23 1.56 4.95 3.39
CA LEU A 23 0.69 3.87 2.91
C LEU A 23 0.86 3.54 1.42
N ILE A 24 1.46 4.43 0.62
CA ILE A 24 1.62 4.22 -0.83
C ILE A 24 3.09 4.11 -1.22
N LEU A 25 3.90 5.13 -0.88
CA LEU A 25 5.31 5.19 -1.30
C LEU A 25 6.17 4.20 -0.50
N ASP A 26 6.12 4.32 0.83
CA ASP A 26 6.95 3.56 1.79
C ASP A 26 6.20 2.36 2.41
N SER A 27 5.11 1.94 1.78
CA SER A 27 4.26 0.87 2.29
C SER A 27 5.01 -0.44 2.50
N HIS A 28 5.99 -0.71 1.63
CA HIS A 28 6.79 -1.91 1.69
C HIS A 28 7.59 -2.08 2.99
N ASN A 29 8.03 -0.96 3.58
CA ASN A 29 8.78 -0.96 4.84
C ASN A 29 7.90 -0.85 6.08
N LEU A 30 6.75 -0.17 5.95
CA LEU A 30 5.91 0.18 7.10
C LEU A 30 4.74 -0.77 7.32
N VAL A 31 4.05 -1.21 6.26
CA VAL A 31 2.77 -1.92 6.39
C VAL A 31 2.93 -3.27 7.09
N HIS A 32 3.98 -4.03 6.77
CA HIS A 32 4.26 -5.30 7.45
C HIS A 32 4.60 -5.11 8.95
N LYS A 33 5.09 -3.93 9.36
CA LYS A 33 5.33 -3.59 10.77
C LYS A 33 4.06 -3.16 11.49
N LEU A 34 3.14 -2.50 10.79
CA LEU A 34 1.85 -2.09 11.34
C LEU A 34 0.90 -3.29 11.49
N MET A 35 0.94 -4.22 10.55
CA MET A 35 0.05 -5.39 10.51
C MET A 35 0.84 -6.69 10.29
N PRO A 36 1.73 -7.08 11.22
CA PRO A 36 2.63 -8.22 11.04
C PRO A 36 1.89 -9.56 10.94
N GLN A 37 0.66 -9.63 11.45
CA GLN A 37 -0.18 -10.83 11.34
C GLN A 37 -0.93 -10.95 10.01
N ALA A 38 -1.01 -9.86 9.22
CA ALA A 38 -1.68 -9.88 7.93
C ALA A 38 -0.68 -9.91 6.77
N ILE A 39 0.43 -9.18 6.89
CA ILE A 39 1.39 -8.98 5.80
C ILE A 39 2.78 -9.38 6.28
N GLN A 40 3.38 -10.35 5.60
CA GLN A 40 4.71 -10.86 5.89
C GLN A 40 5.79 -9.98 5.23
N SER A 41 5.66 -9.70 3.94
CA SER A 41 6.59 -8.84 3.20
C SER A 41 5.91 -8.17 2.00
N ILE A 42 6.54 -7.11 1.52
CA ILE A 42 6.18 -6.45 0.27
C ILE A 42 7.49 -6.17 -0.48
N GLU A 43 7.56 -6.63 -1.72
CA GLU A 43 8.79 -6.62 -2.52
C GLU A 43 8.56 -5.91 -3.85
N PHE A 44 9.58 -5.21 -4.34
CA PHE A 44 9.55 -4.62 -5.68
C PHE A 44 10.05 -5.64 -6.70
N ILE A 45 9.17 -6.06 -7.61
CA ILE A 45 9.54 -6.95 -8.71
C ILE A 45 10.15 -6.12 -9.86
N GLN A 46 9.60 -4.92 -10.09
CA GLN A 46 10.05 -4.03 -11.16
C GLN A 46 9.82 -2.57 -10.78
N GLY A 47 10.77 -1.70 -11.12
CA GLY A 47 10.69 -0.26 -10.84
C GLY A 47 11.31 0.16 -9.50
N ASP A 48 11.25 1.45 -9.23
CA ASP A 48 11.93 2.13 -8.10
C ASP A 48 10.95 2.80 -7.12
N GLY A 49 9.64 2.58 -7.31
CA GLY A 49 8.58 3.22 -6.52
C GLY A 49 7.82 4.32 -7.26
N GLY A 50 8.26 4.71 -8.46
CA GLY A 50 7.54 5.62 -9.36
C GLY A 50 6.41 4.95 -10.15
N PRO A 51 5.72 5.70 -11.03
CA PRO A 51 4.70 5.17 -11.93
C PRO A 51 5.24 3.98 -12.76
N GLY A 52 4.45 2.91 -12.86
CA GLY A 52 4.85 1.67 -13.54
C GLY A 52 5.58 0.64 -12.66
N THR A 53 5.81 0.94 -11.38
CA THR A 53 6.39 -0.02 -10.42
C THR A 53 5.42 -1.17 -10.15
N ILE A 54 5.95 -2.40 -10.09
CA ILE A 54 5.22 -3.62 -9.74
C ILE A 54 5.66 -4.09 -8.35
N LYS A 55 4.70 -4.18 -7.43
CA LYS A 55 4.91 -4.66 -6.05
C LYS A 55 4.24 -6.02 -5.85
N GLN A 56 4.96 -6.97 -5.26
CA GLN A 56 4.41 -8.22 -4.74
C GLN A 56 4.11 -8.08 -3.25
N ILE A 57 2.92 -8.47 -2.81
CA ILE A 57 2.54 -8.49 -1.40
C ILE A 57 2.40 -9.95 -0.97
N ASN A 58 3.19 -10.36 0.02
CA ASN A 58 3.12 -11.69 0.62
C ASN A 58 2.34 -11.59 1.92
N PHE A 59 1.16 -12.24 1.96
CA PHE A 59 0.33 -12.30 3.16
C PHE A 59 0.91 -13.29 4.17
N ALA A 60 0.74 -12.98 5.46
CA ALA A 60 1.11 -13.91 6.52
C ALA A 60 0.18 -15.14 6.51
N LYS A 61 0.72 -16.28 6.95
CA LYS A 61 0.02 -17.55 7.10
C LYS A 61 -0.72 -17.64 8.43
#